data_AF-D2RDI9-F1
#
_entry.id   AF-D2RDI9-F1
#
_cell.length_a   1.000
_cell.length_b   1.000
_cell.length_c   1.000
_cell.angle_alpha   90.00
_cell.angle_beta   90.00
_cell.angle_gamma   90.00
#
_symmetry.space_group_name_H-M   'P 1'
#
loop_
_entity.id
_entity.type
_entity.pdbx_description
1 polymer ?
#
loop_
_entity_poly.entity_id
_entity_poly.type
_entity_poly.pdbx_seq_one_letter_code
_entity_poly.pdbx_strand_id
1 'polypeptide(L)'
;MKMMLKDRRGFTAIVGVIVLLASIMIGGIVFSQLGYQAKSIANQVNDSSAVNFIEQAITTGWSALNMFIIGAVVMSAGFILALLVAWGRSSSEM
;
A
#
# COMPACT_ATOMS: atom_id res chain seq x y z
N MET A 1 -30.75 8.37 14.88
CA MET A 1 -29.38 8.31 15.47
C MET A 1 -28.47 7.21 14.89
N LYS A 2 -28.99 6.07 14.41
CA LYS A 2 -28.18 4.99 13.79
C LYS A 2 -27.52 5.37 12.43
N MET A 3 -28.08 6.29 11.66
CA MET A 3 -27.51 6.72 10.36
C MET A 3 -26.17 7.46 10.51
N MET A 4 -26.06 8.41 11.46
CA MET A 4 -24.82 9.17 11.69
C MET A 4 -23.61 8.32 12.12
N LEU A 5 -23.83 7.19 12.80
CA LEU A 5 -22.74 6.30 13.24
C LEU A 5 -22.20 5.45 12.08
N LYS A 6 -23.03 5.11 11.08
CA LYS A 6 -22.63 4.32 9.92
C LYS A 6 -21.75 5.15 8.96
N ASP A 7 -22.11 6.42 8.75
CA ASP A 7 -21.30 7.36 7.95
C ASP A 7 -19.94 7.65 8.58
N ARG A 8 -19.88 7.86 9.91
CA ARG A 8 -18.60 8.10 10.59
C ARG A 8 -17.66 6.90 10.47
N ARG A 9 -18.17 5.66 10.61
CA ARG A 9 -17.35 4.44 10.51
C ARG A 9 -16.85 4.19 9.09
N GLY A 10 -17.69 4.40 8.08
CA GLY A 10 -17.29 4.32 6.67
C GLY A 10 -16.26 5.40 6.31
N PHE A 11 -16.48 6.63 6.75
CA PHE A 11 -15.54 7.73 6.54
C PHE A 11 -14.19 7.49 7.22
N THR A 12 -14.17 7.02 8.47
CA THR A 12 -12.92 6.68 9.16
C THR A 12 -12.16 5.53 8.48
N ALA A 13 -12.86 4.55 7.91
CA ALA A 13 -12.23 3.46 7.18
C ALA A 13 -11.56 3.96 5.89
N ILE A 14 -12.23 4.84 5.14
CA ILE A 14 -11.68 5.45 3.92
C ILE A 14 -10.45 6.31 4.26
N VAL A 15 -10.55 7.16 5.29
CA VAL A 15 -9.42 7.98 5.75
C VAL A 15 -8.24 7.10 6.18
N GLY A 16 -8.51 6.00 6.89
CA GLY A 16 -7.48 5.02 7.28
C GLY A 16 -6.76 4.40 6.08
N VAL A 17 -7.49 4.03 5.02
CA VAL A 17 -6.91 3.50 3.77
C VAL A 17 -6.06 4.56 3.07
N ILE A 18 -6.52 5.81 3.00
CA ILE A 18 -5.75 6.91 2.38
C ILE A 18 -4.43 7.14 3.14
N VAL A 19 -4.47 7.17 4.47
CA VAL A 19 -3.27 7.37 5.29
C VAL A 19 -2.30 6.20 5.14
N LEU A 20 -2.80 4.97 5.09
CA LEU A 20 -1.99 3.78 4.82
C LEU A 20 -1.27 3.89 3.48
N LEU A 21 -2.01 4.19 2.40
CA LEU A 21 -1.45 4.34 1.05
C LEU A 21 -0.42 5.47 0.98
N ALA A 22 -0.71 6.62 1.60
CA ALA A 22 0.23 7.74 1.67
C ALA A 22 1.53 7.35 2.40
N SER A 23 1.42 6.62 3.52
CA SER A 23 2.58 6.15 4.29
C SER A 23 3.45 5.18 3.49
N ILE A 24 2.84 4.29 2.71
CA ILE A 24 3.54 3.35 1.83
C ILE A 24 4.27 4.08 0.71
N MET A 25 3.64 5.09 0.09
CA MET A 25 4.29 5.89 -0.95
C MET A 25 5.50 6.65 -0.40
N ILE A 26 5.37 7.28 0.78
CA ILE A 26 6.49 7.97 1.44
C ILE A 26 7.59 6.96 1.77
N GLY A 27 7.24 5.79 2.30
CA GLY A 27 8.19 4.71 2.58
C GLY A 27 8.97 4.26 1.33
N GLY A 28 8.28 4.13 0.19
CA GLY A 28 8.90 3.80 -1.10
C GLY A 28 9.89 4.87 -1.58
N ILE A 29 9.57 6.16 -1.41
CA ILE A 29 10.46 7.27 -1.75
C ILE A 29 11.73 7.21 -0.88
N VAL A 30 11.58 7.05 0.43
CA VAL A 30 12.72 6.96 1.37
C VAL A 30 13.58 5.74 1.06
N PHE A 31 12.96 4.59 0.79
CA PHE A 31 13.66 3.36 0.40
C PHE A 31 14.49 3.57 -0.87
N SER A 32 13.93 4.24 -1.88
CA SER A 32 14.65 4.55 -3.12
C SER A 32 15.87 5.43 -2.87
N GLN A 33 15.71 6.50 -2.08
CA GLN A 33 16.82 7.41 -1.75
C GLN A 33 17.94 6.69 -0.98
N LEU A 34 17.59 5.89 0.04
CA LEU A 34 18.56 5.12 0.82
C LEU A 34 19.26 4.06 -0.03
N GLY A 35 18.53 3.37 -0.91
CA GLY A 35 19.11 2.38 -1.82
C GLY A 35 20.16 2.98 -2.77
N TYR A 36 19.87 4.16 -3.35
CA TYR A 36 20.83 4.86 -4.20
C TYR A 36 22.07 5.33 -3.43
N GLN A 37 21.90 5.84 -2.21
CA GLN A 37 23.02 6.23 -1.35
C GLN A 37 23.89 5.02 -0.98
N ALA A 38 23.28 3.91 -0.58
CA ALA A 38 23.98 2.67 -0.26
C ALA A 38 24.77 2.15 -1.47
N LYS A 39 24.17 2.14 -2.68
CA LYS A 39 24.85 1.72 -3.91
C LYS A 39 26.01 2.66 -4.25
N SER A 40 25.85 3.97 -4.06
CA SER A 40 26.92 4.96 -4.25
C SER A 40 28.10 4.69 -3.32
N ILE A 41 27.85 4.42 -2.04
CA ILE A 41 28.91 4.10 -1.06
C ILE A 41 29.61 2.80 -1.43
N ALA A 42 28.85 1.74 -1.76
CA ALA A 42 29.41 0.45 -2.18
C ALA A 42 30.30 0.56 -3.42
N ASN A 43 29.90 1.39 -4.40
CA ASN A 43 30.72 1.71 -5.57
C ASN A 43 32.01 2.47 -5.18
N GLN A 44 31.95 3.39 -4.21
CA GLN A 44 33.14 4.13 -3.74
C GLN A 44 34.17 3.21 -3.07
N VAL A 45 33.75 2.14 -2.39
CA VAL A 45 34.65 1.15 -1.77
C VAL A 45 35.01 -0.02 -2.70
N ASN A 46 34.60 0.01 -3.98
CA ASN A 46 34.81 -1.07 -4.95
C ASN A 46 34.30 -2.45 -4.48
N ASP A 47 33.25 -2.49 -3.65
CA ASP A 47 32.68 -3.74 -3.17
C ASP A 47 31.56 -4.22 -4.11
N SER A 48 31.97 -4.93 -5.17
CA SER A 48 31.05 -5.51 -6.17
C SER A 48 30.02 -6.46 -5.57
N SER A 49 30.33 -7.13 -4.45
CA SER A 49 29.39 -8.03 -3.79
C SER A 49 28.28 -7.25 -3.10
N ALA A 50 28.64 -6.17 -2.41
CA ALA A 50 27.68 -5.26 -1.79
C ALA A 50 26.79 -4.57 -2.83
N VAL A 51 27.34 -4.15 -3.97
CA VAL A 51 26.55 -3.55 -5.07
C VAL A 51 25.48 -4.51 -5.57
N ASN A 52 25.85 -5.77 -5.85
CA ASN A 52 24.91 -6.78 -6.34
C ASN A 52 23.83 -7.10 -5.30
N PHE A 53 24.20 -7.20 -4.03
CA PHE A 53 23.24 -7.41 -2.94
C PHE A 53 22.24 -6.24 -2.83
N ILE A 54 22.72 -5.00 -2.87
CA ILE A 54 21.87 -3.80 -2.79
C ILE A 54 20.90 -3.75 -3.99
N GLU A 55 21.36 -4.10 -5.19
CA GLU A 55 20.53 -4.11 -6.39
C GLU A 55 19.42 -5.17 -6.32
N GLN A 56 19.74 -6.36 -5.81
CA GLN A 56 18.73 -7.39 -5.54
C GLN A 56 17.75 -6.96 -4.43
N ALA A 57 18.25 -6.34 -3.36
CA ALA A 57 17.42 -5.86 -2.26
C ALA A 57 16.45 -4.75 -2.72
N ILE A 58 16.92 -3.81 -3.54
CA ILE A 58 16.08 -2.76 -4.14
C ILE A 58 15.00 -3.38 -5.03
N THR A 59 15.39 -4.28 -5.93
CA THR A 59 14.45 -4.95 -6.85
C THR A 59 13.39 -5.74 -6.09
N THR A 60 13.80 -6.50 -5.08
CA THR A 60 12.89 -7.28 -4.22
C THR A 60 11.98 -6.37 -3.41
N GLY A 61 12.52 -5.28 -2.86
CA GLY A 61 11.74 -4.28 -2.13
C GLY A 61 10.64 -3.64 -2.97
N TRP A 62 10.94 -3.28 -4.23
CA TRP A 62 9.93 -2.78 -5.18
C TRP A 62 8.88 -3.83 -5.54
N SER A 63 9.30 -5.08 -5.74
CA SER A 63 8.38 -6.19 -6.00
C SER A 63 7.41 -6.39 -4.82
N ALA A 64 7.93 -6.41 -3.59
CA ALA A 64 7.12 -6.53 -2.38
C ALA A 64 6.14 -5.36 -2.21
N LEU A 65 6.58 -4.13 -2.47
CA LEU A 65 5.73 -2.94 -2.41
C LEU A 65 4.60 -3.01 -3.45
N ASN A 66 4.91 -3.44 -4.67
CA ASN A 66 3.92 -3.63 -5.72
C ASN A 66 2.90 -4.72 -5.37
N MET A 67 3.35 -5.86 -4.83
CA MET A 67 2.44 -6.92 -4.36
C MET A 67 1.54 -6.42 -3.23
N PHE A 68 2.06 -5.61 -2.32
CA PHE A 68 1.27 -5.01 -1.24
C PHE A 68 0.18 -4.07 -1.79
N ILE A 69 0.54 -3.19 -2.75
CA ILE A 69 -0.41 -2.27 -3.40
C ILE A 69 -1.52 -3.06 -4.10
N ILE A 70 -1.17 -4.11 -4.84
CA ILE A 70 -2.17 -4.98 -5.50
C ILE A 70 -3.10 -5.60 -4.45
N GLY A 71 -2.57 -6.12 -3.35
CA GLY A 71 -3.37 -6.66 -2.25
C GLY A 71 -4.34 -5.63 -1.65
N ALA A 72 -3.87 -4.40 -1.44
CA ALA A 72 -4.70 -3.30 -0.94
C ALA A 72 -5.84 -2.93 -1.92
N VAL A 73 -5.56 -2.93 -3.23
CA VAL A 73 -6.58 -2.69 -4.28
C VAL A 73 -7.62 -3.80 -4.28
N VAL A 74 -7.21 -5.06 -4.24
CA VAL A 74 -8.12 -6.22 -4.22
C VAL A 74 -9.01 -6.20 -2.98
N MET A 75 -8.46 -5.91 -1.80
CA MET A 75 -9.26 -5.77 -0.58
C MET A 75 -10.26 -4.61 -0.68
N SER A 76 -9.85 -3.48 -1.25
CA SER A 76 -10.73 -2.32 -1.45
C SER A 76 -11.88 -2.63 -2.41
N ALA A 77 -11.59 -3.31 -3.52
CA ALA A 77 -12.60 -3.77 -4.48
C ALA A 77 -13.58 -4.77 -3.84
N GLY A 78 -13.08 -5.72 -3.05
CA GLY A 78 -13.92 -6.65 -2.29
C GLY A 78 -14.85 -5.95 -1.30
N PHE A 79 -14.36 -4.90 -0.64
CA PHE A 79 -15.17 -4.08 0.26
C PHE A 79 -16.28 -3.32 -0.49
N ILE A 80 -15.97 -2.74 -1.64
CA ILE A 80 -16.96 -2.04 -2.49
C ILE A 80 -18.04 -3.02 -2.97
N LEU A 81 -17.65 -4.21 -3.45
CA LEU A 81 -18.60 -5.25 -3.87
C LEU A 81 -19.50 -5.70 -2.71
N ALA A 82 -18.94 -5.89 -1.51
CA ALA A 82 -19.72 -6.23 -0.33
C ALA A 82 -20.77 -5.15 0.02
N LEU A 83 -20.43 -3.87 -0.13
CA LEU A 83 -21.36 -2.76 0.05
C LEU A 83 -22.48 -2.78 -1.01
N LEU A 84 -22.15 -3.02 -2.28
CA LEU A 84 -23.12 -3.10 -3.38
C LEU A 84 -24.11 -4.28 -3.19
N VAL A 85 -23.61 -5.46 -2.81
CA VAL A 85 -24.46 -6.63 -2.53
C VAL A 85 -25.38 -6.38 -1.33
N ALA A 86 -24.88 -5.72 -0.27
CA ALA A 86 -25.70 -5.36 0.88
C ALA A 86 -26.81 -4.36 0.53
N TRP A 87 -26.55 -3.42 -0.38
CA TRP A 87 -27.56 -2.51 -0.92
C TRP A 87 -28.60 -3.23 -1.80
N GLY A 88 -28.16 -4.16 -2.64
CA GLY A 88 -29.06 -4.97 -3.48
C GLY A 88 -30.05 -5.80 -2.66
N ARG A 89 -29.60 -6.48 -1.59
CA ARG A 89 -30.49 -7.22 -0.68
C ARG A 89 -31.46 -6.33 0.10
N SER A 90 -31.01 -5.15 0.54
CA SER A 90 -31.88 -4.22 1.25
C SER A 90 -33.00 -3.65 0.37
N SER A 91 -32.83 -3.62 -0.95
CA SER A 91 -33.85 -3.16 -1.90
C SER A 91 -34.84 -4.26 -2.29
N SER A 92 -34.51 -5.54 -2.10
CA SER A 92 -35.41 -6.67 -2.38
C SER A 92 -36.29 -7.07 -1.19
N GLU A 93 -36.03 -6.51 0.00
CA GLU A 93 -36.81 -6.71 1.22
C GLU A 93 -37.82 -5.55 1.49
N MET A 94 -37.92 -4.58 0.57
CA MET A 94 -39.00 -3.57 0.50
C MET A 94 -39.99 -3.94 -0.59
#